data_AF-A0ABD6G7A2-F1
#
_entry.id   AF-A0ABD6G7A2-F1
#
_cell.length_a   1.000
_cell.length_b   1.000
_cell.length_c   1.000
_cell.angle_alpha   90.00
_cell.angle_beta   90.00
_cell.angle_gamma   90.00
#
_symmetry.space_group_name_H-M   'P 1'
#
loop_
_entity.id
_entity.type
_entity.pdbx_description
1 polymer ?
#
loop_
_entity_poly.entity_id
_entity_poly.type
_entity_poly.pdbx_seq_one_letter_code
_entity_poly.pdbx_strand_id
1 'polypeptide(L)'
;MHEKEKTNRSTVEIDIVERLRTYRPTDEWGDGVHHTICDEAANEITRLSNELRQSQSALDLAISRGCDHCAENIRHARNMAVRSVICPATSPELLELIAKAKATYDAMSPEEKARHDQAQRESFLRGMMPTGDPRLD
;
A
#
# COMPACT_ATOMS: atom_id res chain seq x y z
N MET A 1 0.36 22.43 -18.03
CA MET A 1 0.87 22.05 -16.70
C MET A 1 0.91 20.53 -16.45
N HIS A 2 0.26 19.68 -17.26
CA HIS A 2 0.19 18.23 -17.03
C HIS A 2 1.44 17.40 -17.44
N GLU A 3 2.35 17.94 -18.25
CA GLU A 3 3.56 17.19 -18.64
C GLU A 3 4.57 17.07 -17.48
N LYS A 4 4.79 18.13 -16.70
CA LYS A 4 5.71 18.09 -15.54
C LYS A 4 5.27 17.08 -14.47
N GLU A 5 3.96 16.90 -14.28
CA GLU A 5 3.39 15.94 -13.33
C GLU A 5 3.54 14.49 -13.77
N LYS A 6 3.34 14.20 -15.08
CA LYS A 6 3.54 12.86 -15.65
C LYS A 6 5.02 12.45 -15.61
N THR A 7 5.93 13.36 -15.96
CA THR A 7 7.37 13.07 -15.94
C THR A 7 7.87 12.78 -14.53
N ASN A 8 7.50 13.62 -13.55
CA ASN A 8 7.94 13.47 -12.16
C ASN A 8 7.44 12.15 -11.53
N ARG A 9 6.20 11.73 -11.83
CA ARG A 9 5.65 10.46 -11.35
C ARG A 9 6.36 9.24 -11.94
N SER A 10 6.73 9.27 -13.22
CA SER A 10 7.49 8.19 -13.85
C SER A 10 8.90 8.05 -13.29
N THR A 11 9.54 9.17 -12.92
CA THR A 11 10.88 9.17 -12.33
C THR A 11 10.87 8.56 -10.92
N VAL A 12 9.83 8.84 -10.13
CA VAL A 12 9.67 8.27 -8.78
C VAL A 12 9.38 6.76 -8.81
N GLU A 13 8.59 6.28 -9.76
CA GLU A 13 8.31 4.84 -9.90
C GLU A 13 9.57 4.05 -10.28
N ILE A 14 10.39 4.58 -11.20
CA ILE A 14 11.68 3.97 -11.58
C ILE A 14 12.65 3.96 -10.38
N ASP A 15 12.73 5.06 -9.63
CA ASP A 15 13.58 5.17 -8.43
C ASP A 15 13.22 4.11 -7.37
N ILE A 16 11.94 3.91 -7.08
CA ILE A 16 11.49 2.92 -6.08
C ILE A 16 11.78 1.48 -6.53
N VAL A 17 11.51 1.16 -7.80
CA VAL A 17 11.77 -0.18 -8.36
C VAL A 17 13.27 -0.51 -8.32
N GLU A 18 14.13 0.43 -8.73
CA GLU A 18 15.58 0.23 -8.69
C GLU A 18 16.09 0.08 -7.25
N ARG A 19 15.57 0.89 -6.32
CA ARG A 19 15.92 0.78 -4.89
C ARG A 19 15.52 -0.56 -4.30
N LEU A 20 14.34 -1.07 -4.62
CA LEU A 20 13.90 -2.39 -4.16
C LEU A 20 14.78 -3.53 -4.72
N ARG A 21 15.10 -3.47 -6.01
CA ARG A 21 15.96 -4.48 -6.67
C ARG A 21 17.39 -4.48 -6.15
N THR A 22 17.89 -3.32 -5.72
CA THR A 22 19.25 -3.15 -5.19
C THR A 22 19.32 -3.30 -3.67
N TYR A 23 18.19 -3.28 -2.97
CA TYR A 23 18.14 -3.43 -1.52
C TYR A 23 18.65 -4.82 -1.11
N ARG A 24 19.73 -4.83 -0.33
CA ARG A 24 20.36 -6.02 0.24
C ARG A 24 20.54 -5.78 1.74
N PRO A 25 19.52 -6.09 2.57
CA PRO A 25 19.68 -6.03 4.00
C PRO A 25 20.76 -7.02 4.43
N THR A 26 21.54 -6.64 5.44
CA THR A 26 22.57 -7.50 6.00
C THR A 26 21.96 -8.47 6.99
N ASP A 27 22.43 -9.72 7.00
CA ASP A 27 22.12 -10.67 8.07
C ASP A 27 22.86 -10.32 9.38
N GLU A 28 22.70 -11.19 10.37
CA GLU A 28 23.35 -11.09 11.68
C GLU A 28 24.90 -11.17 11.63
N TRP A 29 25.47 -11.52 10.47
CA TRP A 29 26.91 -11.61 10.21
C TRP A 29 27.44 -10.46 9.32
N GLY A 30 26.56 -9.57 8.86
CA GLY A 30 26.92 -8.44 8.00
C GLY A 30 26.94 -8.77 6.51
N ASP A 31 26.52 -9.99 6.11
CA ASP A 31 26.48 -10.40 4.72
C ASP A 31 25.16 -9.94 4.07
N GLY A 32 25.26 -9.38 2.86
CA GLY A 32 24.09 -8.89 2.13
C GLY A 32 23.18 -10.04 1.68
N VAL A 33 22.00 -10.16 2.26
CA VAL A 33 21.01 -11.17 1.89
C VAL A 33 20.07 -10.63 0.82
N HIS A 34 19.83 -11.44 -0.20
CA HIS A 34 18.82 -11.13 -1.21
C HIS A 34 17.44 -11.56 -0.73
N HIS A 35 16.54 -10.58 -0.55
CA HIS A 35 15.14 -10.85 -0.22
C HIS A 35 14.31 -10.92 -1.50
N THR A 36 13.79 -12.11 -1.81
CA THR A 36 12.90 -12.32 -2.97
C THR A 36 11.65 -11.44 -2.91
N ILE A 37 11.19 -11.11 -1.70
CA ILE A 37 10.07 -10.19 -1.45
C ILE A 37 10.30 -8.80 -2.07
N CYS A 38 11.55 -8.32 -2.12
CA CYS A 38 11.87 -7.03 -2.72
C CYS A 38 11.74 -7.07 -4.25
N ASP A 39 12.14 -8.18 -4.88
CA ASP A 39 11.97 -8.39 -6.32
C ASP A 39 10.49 -8.57 -6.69
N GLU A 40 9.75 -9.33 -5.89
CA GLU A 40 8.30 -9.49 -6.05
C GLU A 40 7.57 -8.14 -5.94
N ALA A 41 7.91 -7.33 -4.93
CA ALA A 41 7.36 -5.99 -4.78
C ALA A 41 7.71 -5.07 -5.96
N ALA A 42 8.96 -5.11 -6.43
CA ALA A 42 9.40 -4.33 -7.59
C ALA A 42 8.65 -4.74 -8.88
N ASN A 43 8.42 -6.04 -9.07
CA ASN A 43 7.67 -6.57 -10.20
C ASN A 43 6.19 -6.17 -10.12
N GLU A 44 5.60 -6.20 -8.93
CA GLU A 44 4.21 -5.82 -8.71
C GLU A 44 3.99 -4.32 -8.97
N ILE A 45 4.90 -3.45 -8.50
CA ILE A 45 4.86 -2.01 -8.81
C ILE A 45 4.92 -1.81 -10.33
N THR A 46 5.85 -2.50 -11.01
CA THR A 46 5.98 -2.42 -12.48
C THR A 46 4.70 -2.85 -13.19
N ARG A 47 4.04 -3.93 -12.73
CA ARG A 47 2.77 -4.43 -13.27
C ARG A 47 1.66 -3.38 -13.10
N LEU A 48 1.45 -2.90 -11.87
CA LEU A 48 0.42 -1.93 -11.53
C LEU A 48 0.59 -0.60 -12.28
N SER A 49 1.82 -0.11 -12.41
CA SER A 49 2.12 1.09 -13.20
C SER A 49 1.76 0.93 -14.68
N ASN A 50 2.05 -0.24 -15.26
CA ASN A 50 1.69 -0.53 -16.65
C ASN A 50 0.17 -0.60 -16.85
N GLU A 51 -0.55 -1.26 -15.95
CA GLU A 51 -2.02 -1.33 -15.99
C GLU A 51 -2.66 0.06 -15.86
N LEU A 52 -2.15 0.89 -14.95
CA LEU A 52 -2.62 2.26 -14.80
C LEU A 52 -2.39 3.09 -16.07
N ARG A 53 -1.22 2.95 -16.71
CA ARG A 53 -0.89 3.64 -17.96
C ARG A 53 -1.79 3.19 -19.11
N GLN A 54 -2.05 1.90 -19.25
CA GLN A 54 -2.96 1.36 -20.25
C GLN A 54 -4.39 1.87 -20.04
N SER A 55 -4.88 1.83 -18.80
CA SER A 55 -6.19 2.37 -18.43
C SER A 55 -6.31 3.86 -18.77
N GLN A 56 -5.27 4.65 -18.47
CA GLN A 56 -5.25 6.07 -18.82
C GLN A 56 -5.26 6.30 -20.34
N SER A 57 -4.48 5.53 -21.10
CA SER A 57 -4.49 5.61 -22.57
C SER A 57 -5.86 5.28 -23.16
N ALA A 58 -6.56 4.28 -22.61
CA ALA A 58 -7.91 3.92 -23.04
C ALA A 58 -8.92 5.04 -22.73
N LEU A 59 -8.78 5.68 -21.57
CA LEU A 59 -9.60 6.84 -21.19
C LEU A 59 -9.37 8.03 -22.14
N ASP A 60 -8.11 8.36 -22.42
CA ASP A 60 -7.75 9.45 -23.34
C ASP A 60 -8.31 9.19 -24.75
N LEU A 61 -8.31 7.93 -25.21
CA LEU A 61 -8.91 7.52 -26.48
C LEU A 61 -10.44 7.67 -26.47
N ALA A 62 -11.11 7.26 -25.39
CA ALA A 62 -12.56 7.41 -25.25
C ALA A 62 -13.00 8.89 -25.29
N ILE A 63 -12.25 9.76 -24.60
CA ILE A 63 -12.49 11.20 -24.58
C ILE A 63 -12.26 11.81 -25.96
N SER A 64 -11.15 11.48 -26.63
CA SER A 64 -10.85 12.03 -27.96
C SER A 64 -11.86 11.61 -29.04
N ARG A 65 -12.53 10.47 -28.86
CA ARG A 65 -13.63 10.00 -29.71
C ARG A 65 -15.01 10.54 -29.29
N GLY A 66 -15.10 11.32 -28.22
CA GLY A 66 -16.36 11.85 -27.70
C GLY A 66 -17.31 10.78 -27.15
N CYS A 67 -16.81 9.60 -26.74
CA CYS A 67 -17.64 8.57 -26.12
C CYS A 67 -17.68 8.75 -24.60
N ASP A 68 -18.61 9.57 -24.11
CA ASP A 68 -18.76 9.85 -22.67
C ASP A 68 -19.07 8.59 -21.86
N HIS A 69 -19.92 7.69 -22.40
CA HIS A 69 -20.23 6.41 -21.76
C HIS A 69 -18.99 5.52 -21.59
N CYS A 70 -18.13 5.45 -22.61
CA CYS A 70 -16.88 4.70 -22.55
C CYS A 70 -15.93 5.30 -21.52
N ALA A 71 -15.80 6.63 -21.50
CA ALA A 71 -14.94 7.33 -20.56
C ALA A 71 -15.39 7.11 -19.10
N GLU A 72 -16.70 7.16 -18.85
CA GLU A 72 -17.28 6.92 -17.52
C GLU A 72 -17.04 5.49 -17.03
N ASN A 73 -17.30 4.50 -17.89
CA ASN A 73 -17.07 3.09 -17.57
C ASN A 73 -15.59 2.80 -17.25
N ILE A 74 -14.66 3.38 -18.02
CA ILE A 74 -13.22 3.22 -17.79
C ILE A 74 -12.80 3.86 -16.48
N ARG A 75 -13.28 5.07 -16.16
CA ARG A 75 -13.03 5.73 -14.86
C ARG A 75 -13.56 4.89 -13.71
N HIS A 76 -14.79 4.38 -13.84
CA HIS A 76 -15.43 3.58 -12.81
C HIS A 76 -14.65 2.29 -12.52
N ALA A 77 -14.32 1.53 -13.58
CA ALA A 77 -13.53 0.29 -13.45
C ALA A 77 -12.16 0.56 -12.80
N ARG A 78 -11.47 1.63 -13.22
CA ARG A 78 -10.19 2.03 -12.63
C ARG A 78 -10.32 2.37 -11.15
N ASN A 79 -11.35 3.13 -10.78
CA ASN A 79 -11.58 3.50 -9.38
C ASN A 79 -11.90 2.28 -8.51
N MET A 80 -12.62 1.30 -9.05
CA MET A 80 -12.89 0.04 -8.33
C MET A 80 -11.62 -0.80 -8.13
N ALA A 81 -10.78 -0.93 -9.15
CA ALA A 81 -9.49 -1.63 -9.05
C ALA A 81 -8.54 -0.95 -8.04
N VAL A 82 -8.48 0.39 -8.04
CA VAL A 82 -7.67 1.13 -7.04
C VAL A 82 -8.23 0.93 -5.63
N ARG A 83 -9.56 0.93 -5.46
CA ARG A 83 -10.21 0.69 -4.16
C ARG A 83 -9.94 -0.71 -3.62
N SER A 84 -9.95 -1.74 -4.46
CA SER A 84 -9.65 -3.11 -4.01
C SER A 84 -8.20 -3.29 -3.53
N VAL A 85 -7.26 -2.50 -4.06
CA VAL A 85 -5.85 -2.54 -3.65
C VAL A 85 -5.59 -1.70 -2.38
N ILE A 86 -6.17 -0.49 -2.28
CA ILE A 86 -5.91 0.43 -1.16
C ILE A 86 -6.77 0.11 0.06
N CYS A 87 -7.95 -0.47 -0.14
CA CYS A 87 -8.90 -0.74 0.93
C CYS A 87 -9.24 -2.23 0.93
N PRO A 88 -8.59 -3.03 1.79
CA PRO A 88 -8.98 -4.43 1.95
C PRO A 88 -10.40 -4.55 2.53
N ALA A 89 -10.98 -3.43 3.02
CA ALA A 89 -12.39 -3.26 3.40
C ALA A 89 -13.39 -3.40 2.24
N THR A 90 -12.98 -3.96 1.10
CA THR A 90 -13.89 -4.41 0.04
C THR A 90 -14.10 -5.94 0.05
N SER A 91 -13.33 -6.68 0.86
CA SER A 91 -13.65 -8.07 1.21
C SER A 91 -14.84 -8.08 2.18
N PRO A 92 -15.96 -8.77 1.84
CA PRO A 92 -17.08 -8.96 2.75
C PRO A 92 -16.65 -9.59 4.08
N GLU A 93 -15.71 -10.54 4.04
CA GLU A 93 -15.18 -11.23 5.22
C GLU A 93 -14.40 -10.27 6.12
N LEU A 94 -13.57 -9.39 5.54
CA LEU A 94 -12.85 -8.40 6.32
C LEU A 94 -13.77 -7.33 6.89
N LEU A 95 -14.79 -6.90 6.14
CA LEU A 95 -15.81 -5.98 6.64
C LEU A 95 -16.57 -6.57 7.84
N GLU A 96 -16.90 -7.86 7.78
CA GLU A 96 -17.54 -8.57 8.89
C GLU A 96 -16.61 -8.64 10.13
N LEU A 97 -15.32 -8.91 9.92
CA LEU A 97 -14.33 -8.92 11.00
C LEU A 97 -14.14 -7.53 11.64
N ILE A 98 -14.08 -6.46 10.83
CA ILE A 98 -14.00 -5.08 11.31
C ILE A 98 -15.26 -4.71 12.10
N ALA A 99 -16.44 -5.08 11.60
CA ALA A 99 -17.70 -4.82 12.29
C ALA A 99 -17.77 -5.54 13.64
N LYS A 100 -17.34 -6.80 13.71
CA LYS A 100 -17.24 -7.57 14.96
C LYS A 100 -16.25 -6.94 15.94
N ALA A 101 -15.04 -6.60 15.48
CA ALA A 101 -14.03 -5.96 16.32
C ALA A 101 -14.52 -4.61 16.89
N LYS A 102 -15.20 -3.82 16.08
CA LYS A 102 -15.82 -2.56 16.51
C LYS A 102 -16.92 -2.78 17.55
N ALA A 103 -17.81 -3.74 17.34
CA ALA A 103 -18.88 -4.04 18.28
C ALA A 103 -18.33 -4.49 19.65
N THR A 104 -17.28 -5.33 19.64
CA THR A 104 -16.58 -5.74 20.87
C THR A 104 -15.94 -4.55 21.58
N TYR A 105 -15.28 -3.65 20.85
CA TYR A 105 -14.71 -2.44 21.44
C TYR A 105 -15.78 -1.52 22.00
N ASP A 106 -16.86 -1.25 21.24
CA ASP A 106 -17.93 -0.35 21.66
C ASP A 106 -18.64 -0.83 22.94
N ALA A 107 -18.76 -2.16 23.12
CA ALA A 107 -19.35 -2.79 24.30
C ALA A 107 -18.49 -2.68 25.58
N MET A 108 -17.20 -2.32 25.46
CA MET A 108 -16.33 -2.11 26.63
C MET A 108 -16.70 -0.83 27.39
N SER A 109 -16.51 -0.87 28.71
CA SER A 109 -16.59 0.32 29.56
C SER A 109 -15.47 1.32 29.19
N PRO A 110 -15.62 2.62 29.54
CA PRO A 110 -14.59 3.62 29.28
C PRO A 110 -13.22 3.26 29.86
N GLU A 111 -13.19 2.63 31.03
CA GLU A 111 -11.96 2.21 31.72
C GLU A 111 -11.27 1.03 31.01
N GLU A 112 -12.06 0.08 30.49
CA GLU A 112 -11.56 -1.03 29.68
C GLU A 112 -11.01 -0.54 28.33
N LYS A 113 -11.69 0.39 27.68
CA LYS A 113 -11.22 1.04 26.46
C LYS A 113 -9.88 1.73 26.68
N ALA A 114 -9.73 2.48 27.77
CA ALA A 114 -8.48 3.15 28.11
C ALA A 114 -7.32 2.16 28.31
N ARG A 115 -7.56 1.03 29.01
CA ARG A 115 -6.56 -0.03 29.16
C ARG A 115 -6.21 -0.70 27.82
N HIS A 116 -7.21 -0.97 26.99
CA HIS A 116 -7.02 -1.57 25.67
C HIS A 116 -6.19 -0.65 24.75
N ASP A 117 -6.51 0.63 24.70
CA ASP A 117 -5.77 1.63 23.91
C ASP A 117 -4.34 1.81 24.40
N GLN A 118 -4.14 1.81 25.73
CA GLN A 118 -2.80 1.87 26.32
C GLN A 118 -1.97 0.63 25.94
N ALA A 119 -2.54 -0.57 26.05
CA ALA A 119 -1.87 -1.82 25.67
C ALA A 119 -1.53 -1.85 24.16
N GLN A 120 -2.41 -1.36 23.29
CA GLN A 120 -2.15 -1.24 21.86
C GLN A 120 -0.99 -0.28 21.56
N ARG A 121 -0.96 0.88 22.23
CA ARG A 121 0.14 1.84 22.10
C ARG A 121 1.48 1.26 22.57
N GLU A 122 1.50 0.58 23.71
CA GLU A 122 2.71 -0.07 24.24
C GLU A 122 3.20 -1.20 23.32
N SER A 123 2.27 -2.00 22.77
CA SER A 123 2.59 -3.04 21.78
C SER A 123 3.19 -2.46 20.50
N PHE A 124 2.59 -1.37 19.98
CA PHE A 124 3.09 -0.67 18.81
C PHE A 124 4.50 -0.08 19.05
N LEU A 125 4.72 0.57 20.19
CA LEU A 125 6.03 1.11 20.56
C LEU A 125 7.07 0.01 20.74
N ARG A 126 6.70 -1.15 21.31
CA ARG A 126 7.59 -2.30 21.44
C ARG A 126 8.01 -2.87 20.09
N GLY A 127 7.11 -2.90 19.10
CA GLY A 127 7.42 -3.35 17.74
C GLY A 127 8.26 -2.35 16.93
N MET A 128 8.26 -1.07 17.32
CA MET A 128 8.97 0.02 16.63
C MET A 128 10.34 0.35 17.24
N MET A 129 10.63 -0.13 18.45
CA MET A 129 11.94 0.00 19.09
C MET A 129 12.84 -1.16 18.62
N PRO A 130 13.98 -0.91 17.96
CA PRO A 130 14.98 -1.96 17.80
C PRO A 130 15.38 -2.43 19.19
N THR A 131 15.28 -3.73 19.46
CA THR A 131 15.81 -4.31 20.71
C THR A 131 17.26 -3.88 20.83
N GLY A 132 17.57 -3.15 21.90
CA GLY A 132 18.87 -2.52 22.13
C GLY A 132 20.01 -3.50 21.90
N ASP A 133 20.99 -3.06 21.11
CA ASP A 133 22.27 -3.74 20.94
C ASP A 133 22.96 -3.85 22.32
N PRO A 134 23.24 -5.06 22.84
CA PRO A 134 23.93 -5.23 24.11
C PRO A 134 25.43 -4.87 24.06
N ARG A 135 25.92 -4.25 22.97
CA ARG A 135 27.34 -3.87 22.78
C ARG A 135 27.66 -2.41 23.09
N LEU A 136 26.78 -1.68 23.77
CA LEU A 136 27.01 -0.29 24.19
C LEU A 136 27.05 -0.09 25.72
N ASP A 137 27.60 -1.07 26.45
CA ASP A 137 28.14 -0.89 27.81
C ASP A 137 29.66 -1.10 27.82
#